data_AF-E9E9V5-F1
#
_entry.id   AF-E9E9V5-F1
#
_cell.length_a   1.000
_cell.length_b   1.000
_cell.length_c   1.000
_cell.angle_alpha   90.00
_cell.angle_beta   90.00
_cell.angle_gamma   90.00
#
_symmetry.space_group_name_H-M   'P 1'
#
loop_
_entity.id
_entity.type
_entity.pdbx_description
1 polymer ?
#
loop_
_entity_poly.entity_id
_entity_poly.type
_entity_poly.pdbx_seq_one_letter_code
_entity_poly.pdbx_strand_id
1 'polypeptide(L)'
;MSSYSSHPDSGPPPQVLVITGARSILRIVGQRRAISWSILEPPPKGGRMLFKDVLEMDDIDENDGLLPDLKPKNPKRENLKAYTAFSAWESGEGATVWSGISGCGVFNGDPGVKMCSLWIAASLAGKELRILCDPSQGEFSTSFERVICQFGRGSTVAELKNRLDSIPKWTTRLETVKF
;
A
#
# COMPACT_ATOMS: atom_id res chain seq x y z
N MET A 1 12.97 30.95 -3.00
CA MET A 1 13.69 30.10 -2.04
C MET A 1 12.88 30.08 -0.75
N SER A 2 12.09 29.02 -0.52
CA SER A 2 11.30 28.87 0.71
C SER A 2 12.06 27.93 1.64
N SER A 3 12.44 28.42 2.80
CA SER A 3 13.16 27.68 3.84
C SER A 3 12.22 26.69 4.52
N TYR A 4 12.49 25.40 4.34
CA TYR A 4 11.89 24.34 5.17
C TYR A 4 12.43 24.46 6.59
N SER A 5 11.59 24.93 7.50
CA SER A 5 11.82 24.82 8.94
C SER A 5 11.55 23.37 9.35
N SER A 6 12.61 22.63 9.70
CA SER A 6 12.50 21.28 10.22
C SER A 6 11.97 21.32 11.65
N HIS A 7 10.74 20.86 11.86
CA HIS A 7 10.27 20.50 13.20
C HIS A 7 11.11 19.34 13.75
N PRO A 8 11.53 19.40 15.03
CA PRO A 8 12.48 18.44 15.61
C PRO A 8 11.95 17.00 15.78
N ASP A 9 10.66 16.75 15.49
CA ASP A 9 10.02 15.43 15.60
C ASP A 9 9.83 14.70 14.24
N SER A 10 10.20 15.32 13.12
CA SER A 10 10.16 14.61 11.83
C SER A 10 11.47 13.89 11.62
N GLY A 11 11.48 12.57 11.78
CA GLY A 11 12.53 11.71 11.24
C GLY A 11 12.83 12.02 9.76
N PRO A 12 13.86 11.40 9.17
CA PRO A 12 14.26 11.70 7.79
C PRO A 12 13.05 11.61 6.85
N PRO A 13 12.96 12.49 5.84
CA PRO A 13 11.86 12.48 4.90
C PRO A 13 11.75 11.08 4.25
N PRO A 14 10.53 10.65 3.90
CA PRO A 14 10.33 9.36 3.24
C PRO A 14 11.21 9.27 1.98
N GLN A 15 12.05 8.24 1.93
CA GLN A 15 12.83 7.92 0.73
C GLN A 15 12.21 6.73 0.00
N VAL A 16 12.28 6.75 -1.33
CA VAL A 16 11.80 5.70 -2.22
C VAL A 16 12.80 5.51 -3.36
N LEU A 17 12.87 4.31 -3.93
CA LEU A 17 13.68 4.04 -5.12
C LEU A 17 12.75 3.81 -6.31
N VAL A 18 13.00 4.54 -7.40
CA VAL A 18 12.26 4.40 -8.66
C VAL A 18 13.19 3.86 -9.73
N ILE A 19 12.79 2.77 -10.36
CA ILE A 19 13.51 2.19 -11.49
C ILE A 19 12.62 2.28 -12.72
N THR A 20 13.17 2.80 -13.83
CA THR A 20 12.47 2.92 -15.12
C THR A 20 13.16 2.09 -16.19
N GLY A 21 12.39 1.45 -17.06
CA GLY A 21 12.90 0.69 -18.20
C GLY A 21 13.36 -0.74 -17.89
N ALA A 22 13.25 -1.19 -16.63
CA ALA A 22 13.55 -2.57 -16.24
C ALA A 22 12.61 -3.55 -16.97
N ARG A 23 13.19 -4.58 -17.60
CA ARG A 23 12.48 -5.60 -18.40
C ARG A 23 12.50 -6.94 -17.70
N SER A 24 11.40 -7.67 -17.75
CA SER A 24 11.36 -9.04 -17.26
C SER A 24 12.02 -9.98 -18.27
N ILE A 25 12.98 -10.79 -17.81
CA ILE A 25 13.67 -11.78 -18.65
C ILE A 25 13.19 -13.21 -18.31
N LEU A 26 12.69 -13.40 -17.09
CA LEU A 26 12.20 -14.69 -16.60
C LEU A 26 10.70 -14.61 -16.34
N ARG A 27 10.00 -15.69 -16.65
CA ARG A 27 8.69 -16.01 -16.09
C ARG A 27 8.92 -16.86 -14.84
N ILE A 28 8.44 -16.41 -13.69
CA ILE A 28 8.48 -17.16 -12.44
C ILE A 28 7.07 -17.66 -12.12
N VAL A 29 6.94 -18.93 -11.76
CA VAL A 29 5.69 -19.57 -11.35
C VAL A 29 5.88 -20.18 -9.97
N GLY A 30 4.82 -20.19 -9.17
CA GLY A 30 4.85 -20.69 -7.79
C GLY A 30 5.34 -19.64 -6.80
N GLN A 31 5.52 -20.05 -5.54
CA GLN A 31 5.85 -19.16 -4.43
C GLN A 31 6.76 -19.85 -3.41
N ARG A 32 7.53 -19.06 -2.66
CA ARG A 32 8.45 -19.52 -1.60
C ARG A 32 9.43 -20.57 -2.14
N ARG A 33 9.45 -21.77 -1.54
CA ARG A 33 10.36 -22.87 -1.92
C ARG A 33 9.88 -23.65 -3.15
N ALA A 34 8.64 -23.42 -3.59
CA ALA A 34 8.02 -24.09 -4.72
C ALA A 34 7.97 -23.16 -5.94
N ILE A 35 9.09 -22.47 -6.23
CA ILE A 35 9.22 -21.65 -7.44
C ILE A 35 9.86 -22.46 -8.56
N SER A 36 9.38 -22.23 -9.78
CA SER A 36 10.03 -22.64 -11.02
C SER A 36 10.12 -21.44 -11.96
N TRP A 37 11.03 -21.50 -12.93
CA TRP A 37 11.19 -20.41 -13.89
C TRP A 37 11.43 -20.90 -15.31
N SER A 38 11.07 -20.06 -16.27
CA SER A 38 11.41 -20.20 -17.67
C SER A 38 11.88 -18.86 -18.23
N ILE A 39 12.61 -18.90 -19.35
CA ILE A 39 12.97 -17.67 -20.08
C ILE A 39 11.70 -17.09 -20.73
N LEU A 40 11.57 -15.76 -20.75
CA LEU A 40 10.48 -15.05 -21.40
C LEU A 40 10.98 -14.43 -22.71
N GLU A 41 10.63 -15.04 -23.84
CA GLU A 41 11.03 -14.61 -25.19
C GLU A 41 9.80 -14.32 -26.07
N PRO A 42 9.71 -13.14 -26.72
CA PRO A 42 10.60 -11.99 -26.55
C PRO A 42 10.36 -11.29 -25.19
N PRO A 43 11.37 -10.60 -24.64
CA PRO A 43 11.19 -9.87 -23.38
C PRO A 43 10.13 -8.75 -23.56
N PRO A 44 9.29 -8.51 -22.55
CA PRO A 44 8.25 -7.51 -22.65
C PRO A 44 8.87 -6.11 -22.57
N LYS A 45 8.09 -5.09 -22.95
CA LYS A 45 8.49 -3.70 -22.72
C LYS A 45 8.70 -3.46 -21.22
N GLY A 46 9.77 -2.74 -20.90
CA GLY A 46 10.11 -2.41 -19.52
C GLY A 46 9.12 -1.43 -18.90
N GLY A 47 8.97 -1.49 -17.59
CA GLY A 47 8.03 -0.69 -16.83
C GLY A 47 8.70 0.32 -15.89
N ARG A 48 7.87 0.93 -15.04
CA ARG A 48 8.30 1.68 -13.86
C ARG A 48 8.06 0.82 -12.63
N MET A 49 9.08 0.64 -11.81
CA MET A 49 9.00 -0.08 -10.54
C MET A 49 9.22 0.90 -9.39
N LEU A 50 8.37 0.81 -8.38
CA LEU A 50 8.40 1.65 -7.18
C LEU A 50 8.80 0.78 -6.00
N PHE A 51 9.93 1.08 -5.39
CA PHE A 51 10.40 0.38 -4.20
C PHE A 51 10.18 1.28 -2.99
N LYS A 52 9.31 0.81 -2.10
CA LYS A 52 9.05 1.41 -0.79
C LYS A 52 9.12 0.31 0.26
N ASP A 53 9.80 0.57 1.35
CA ASP A 53 9.72 -0.25 2.55
C ASP A 53 8.41 0.03 3.31
N VAL A 54 7.91 -1.01 3.96
CA VAL A 54 6.71 -1.01 4.80
C VAL A 54 7.11 -1.22 6.26
N LEU A 55 6.25 -0.84 7.19
CA LEU A 55 6.44 -1.17 8.61
C LEU A 55 6.26 -2.67 8.83
N GLU A 56 7.19 -3.26 9.58
CA GLU A 56 7.10 -4.60 10.16
C GLU A 56 6.28 -4.52 11.45
N MET A 57 5.07 -5.08 11.47
CA MET A 57 4.18 -4.92 12.61
C MET A 57 4.73 -5.57 13.87
N ASP A 58 5.41 -6.71 13.72
CA ASP A 58 5.95 -7.47 14.84
C ASP A 58 7.05 -6.69 15.59
N ASP A 59 7.81 -5.85 14.89
CA ASP A 59 8.87 -5.02 15.49
C ASP A 59 8.33 -3.79 16.24
N ILE A 60 7.12 -3.34 15.89
CA ILE A 60 6.52 -2.12 16.44
C ILE A 60 5.29 -2.40 17.30
N ASP A 61 4.95 -3.67 17.49
CA ASP A 61 3.93 -4.08 18.43
C ASP A 61 4.44 -3.85 19.85
N GLU A 62 3.69 -3.05 20.60
CA GLU A 62 4.04 -2.72 21.99
C GLU A 62 3.35 -3.71 22.96
N ASN A 63 2.65 -4.72 22.44
CA ASN A 63 1.88 -5.73 23.19
C ASN A 63 0.84 -5.13 24.14
N ASP A 64 0.24 -4.00 23.74
CA ASP A 64 -0.77 -3.26 24.49
C ASP A 64 -2.22 -3.68 24.16
N GLY A 65 -2.38 -4.74 23.36
CA GLY A 65 -3.68 -5.23 22.89
C GLY A 65 -4.32 -4.37 21.80
N LEU A 66 -3.59 -3.37 21.27
CA LEU A 66 -4.03 -2.56 20.15
C LEU A 66 -3.40 -3.07 18.86
N LEU A 67 -4.17 -3.11 17.78
CA LEU A 67 -3.67 -3.43 16.45
C LEU A 67 -2.64 -2.37 16.03
N PRO A 68 -1.36 -2.75 15.81
CA PRO A 68 -0.30 -1.80 15.51
C PRO A 68 -0.60 -0.95 14.27
N ASP A 69 -1.23 -1.53 13.24
CA ASP A 69 -1.64 -0.80 12.03
C ASP A 69 -2.55 0.41 12.32
N LEU A 70 -3.35 0.41 13.39
CA LEU A 70 -4.28 1.48 13.74
C LEU A 70 -3.69 2.52 14.72
N LYS A 71 -2.44 2.35 15.17
CA LYS A 71 -1.77 3.35 16.02
C LYS A 71 -1.51 4.61 15.19
N PRO A 72 -1.93 5.82 15.60
CA PRO A 72 -1.96 7.02 14.73
C PRO A 72 -0.66 7.34 13.96
N LYS A 73 0.51 7.03 14.55
CA LYS A 73 1.82 7.21 13.91
C LYS A 73 2.01 6.32 12.66
N ASN A 74 1.39 5.14 12.63
CA ASN A 74 1.63 4.10 11.63
C ASN A 74 0.90 4.35 10.30
N PRO A 75 -0.42 4.62 10.26
CA PRO A 75 -1.10 5.02 9.01
C PRO A 75 -0.50 6.30 8.43
N LYS A 76 -0.12 7.27 9.27
CA LYS A 76 0.53 8.51 8.81
C LYS A 76 1.84 8.21 8.08
N ARG A 77 2.69 7.36 8.66
CA ARG A 77 3.95 6.92 8.05
C ARG A 77 3.70 6.18 6.73
N GLU A 78 2.78 5.21 6.72
CA GLU A 78 2.48 4.42 5.53
C GLU A 78 1.91 5.27 4.39
N ASN A 79 0.95 6.16 4.69
CA ASN A 79 0.36 7.07 3.73
C ASN A 79 1.44 7.99 3.12
N LEU A 80 2.29 8.57 3.96
CA LEU A 80 3.35 9.47 3.50
C LEU A 80 4.35 8.73 2.62
N LYS A 81 4.80 7.53 3.03
CA LYS A 81 5.74 6.71 2.25
C LYS A 81 5.15 6.30 0.89
N ALA A 82 3.90 5.84 0.86
CA ALA A 82 3.22 5.47 -0.37
C ALA A 82 2.98 6.69 -1.27
N TYR A 83 2.58 7.83 -0.70
CA TYR A 83 2.38 9.07 -1.45
C TYR A 83 3.68 9.55 -2.10
N THR A 84 4.80 9.49 -1.38
CA THR A 84 6.13 9.82 -1.94
C THR A 84 6.48 8.90 -3.10
N ALA A 85 6.18 7.60 -3.00
CA ALA A 85 6.38 6.67 -4.12
C ALA A 85 5.50 7.05 -5.32
N PHE A 86 4.22 7.33 -5.10
CA PHE A 86 3.22 7.57 -6.15
C PHE A 86 3.34 8.94 -6.81
N SER A 87 3.94 9.90 -6.11
CA SER A 87 4.21 11.25 -6.62
C SER A 87 5.56 11.36 -7.33
N ALA A 88 6.36 10.29 -7.37
CA ALA A 88 7.68 10.29 -7.99
C ALA A 88 7.65 10.33 -9.53
N TRP A 89 6.46 10.41 -10.15
CA TRP A 89 6.30 10.70 -11.58
C TRP A 89 5.02 11.49 -11.85
N GLU A 90 5.08 12.31 -12.89
CA GLU A 90 3.95 13.12 -13.36
C GLU A 90 2.74 12.27 -13.75
N SER A 91 1.54 12.80 -13.49
CA SER A 91 0.28 12.19 -13.92
C SER A 91 0.01 12.52 -15.39
N GLY A 92 0.21 11.56 -16.29
CA GLY A 92 -0.34 11.59 -17.66
C GLY A 92 -1.66 10.84 -17.76
N GLU A 93 -2.22 10.73 -18.98
CA GLU A 93 -3.33 9.81 -19.24
C GLU A 93 -2.95 8.38 -18.80
N GLY A 94 -3.81 7.75 -18.00
CA GLY A 94 -3.63 6.36 -17.55
C GLY A 94 -2.62 6.15 -16.43
N ALA A 95 -2.34 7.15 -15.59
CA ALA A 95 -1.41 7.03 -14.45
C ALA A 95 -1.96 6.06 -13.36
N THR A 96 -1.70 4.77 -13.56
CA THR A 96 -2.16 3.67 -12.70
C THR A 96 -1.03 3.10 -11.86
N VAL A 97 -1.29 2.91 -10.57
CA VAL A 97 -0.44 2.15 -9.65
C VAL A 97 -0.99 0.73 -9.55
N TRP A 98 -0.15 -0.25 -9.85
CA TRP A 98 -0.44 -1.66 -9.62
C TRP A 98 0.31 -2.13 -8.37
N SER A 99 -0.40 -2.71 -7.42
CA SER A 99 0.18 -3.23 -6.18
C SER A 99 -0.50 -4.51 -5.75
N GLY A 100 0.21 -5.42 -5.08
CA GLY A 100 -0.45 -6.48 -4.31
C GLY A 100 -0.84 -6.00 -2.91
N ILE A 101 -1.19 -6.93 -2.01
CA ILE A 101 -1.41 -6.66 -0.57
C ILE A 101 -0.09 -6.36 0.17
N SER A 102 0.52 -5.22 -0.17
CA SER A 102 1.83 -4.77 0.29
C SER A 102 1.95 -4.80 1.82
N GLY A 103 2.96 -5.50 2.34
CA GLY A 103 3.24 -5.58 3.78
C GLY A 103 2.34 -6.49 4.60
N CYS A 104 1.43 -7.25 3.96
CA CYS A 104 0.48 -8.11 4.69
C CYS A 104 0.95 -9.57 4.83
N GLY A 105 2.12 -9.91 4.26
CA GLY A 105 2.73 -11.23 4.38
C GLY A 105 3.70 -11.28 5.56
N VAL A 106 5.00 -11.30 5.26
CA VAL A 106 6.08 -11.39 6.26
C VAL A 106 6.04 -10.24 7.27
N PHE A 107 5.65 -9.04 6.84
CA PHE A 107 5.59 -7.84 7.71
C PHE A 107 4.31 -7.76 8.57
N ASN A 108 3.46 -8.80 8.54
CA ASN A 108 2.28 -8.98 9.39
C ASN A 108 1.26 -7.82 9.41
N GLY A 109 1.26 -6.94 8.39
CA GLY A 109 0.30 -5.84 8.28
C GLY A 109 -1.14 -6.30 8.11
N ASP A 110 -2.07 -5.49 8.60
CA ASP A 110 -3.50 -5.63 8.35
C ASP A 110 -3.87 -5.18 6.91
N PRO A 111 -4.45 -6.08 6.08
CA PRO A 111 -4.68 -5.76 4.68
C PRO A 111 -5.76 -4.68 4.48
N GLY A 112 -6.78 -4.58 5.35
CA GLY A 112 -7.77 -3.52 5.24
C GLY A 112 -7.14 -2.14 5.46
N VAL A 113 -6.34 -1.99 6.52
CA VAL A 113 -5.64 -0.73 6.81
C VAL A 113 -4.62 -0.41 5.73
N LYS A 114 -3.77 -1.37 5.35
CA LYS A 114 -2.75 -1.16 4.31
C LYS A 114 -3.36 -0.76 2.97
N MET A 115 -4.45 -1.40 2.54
CA MET A 115 -5.08 -1.08 1.26
C MET A 115 -5.76 0.29 1.29
N CYS A 116 -6.41 0.67 2.40
CA CYS A 116 -6.90 2.04 2.56
C CYS A 116 -5.75 3.06 2.55
N SER A 117 -4.60 2.76 3.17
CA SER A 117 -3.42 3.61 3.12
C SER A 117 -2.87 3.81 1.71
N LEU A 118 -2.78 2.74 0.91
CA LEU A 118 -2.41 2.84 -0.50
C LEU A 118 -3.44 3.65 -1.29
N TRP A 119 -4.73 3.46 -1.01
CA TRP A 119 -5.80 4.16 -1.70
C TRP A 119 -5.78 5.66 -1.40
N ILE A 120 -5.59 6.05 -0.14
CA ILE A 120 -5.36 7.44 0.27
C ILE A 120 -4.18 8.03 -0.50
N ALA A 121 -3.03 7.36 -0.49
CA ALA A 121 -1.83 7.84 -1.16
C ALA A 121 -2.01 8.00 -2.68
N ALA A 122 -2.65 7.03 -3.35
CA ALA A 122 -2.90 7.07 -4.79
C ALA A 122 -3.85 8.21 -5.16
N SER A 123 -4.91 8.40 -4.36
CA SER A 123 -5.89 9.47 -4.55
C SER A 123 -5.23 10.86 -4.40
N LEU A 124 -4.39 11.04 -3.37
CA LEU A 124 -3.63 12.28 -3.17
C LEU A 124 -2.62 12.55 -4.30
N ALA A 125 -2.04 11.50 -4.90
CA ALA A 125 -1.13 11.61 -6.03
C ALA A 125 -1.86 11.72 -7.40
N GLY A 126 -3.20 11.74 -7.40
CA GLY A 126 -3.99 11.76 -8.63
C GLY A 126 -3.77 10.53 -9.51
N LYS A 127 -3.65 9.33 -8.91
CA LYS A 127 -3.42 8.06 -9.60
C LYS A 127 -4.58 7.10 -9.37
N GLU A 128 -4.87 6.27 -10.39
CA GLU A 128 -5.71 5.08 -10.20
C GLU A 128 -4.93 4.02 -9.40
N LEU A 129 -5.55 3.39 -8.42
CA LEU A 129 -4.97 2.26 -7.70
C LEU A 129 -5.64 0.96 -8.16
N ARG A 130 -4.83 -0.01 -8.56
CA ARG A 130 -5.27 -1.39 -8.82
C ARG A 130 -4.57 -2.35 -7.88
N ILE A 131 -5.37 -3.02 -7.06
CA ILE A 131 -4.89 -4.05 -6.13
C ILE A 131 -5.00 -5.41 -6.84
N LEU A 132 -3.86 -6.07 -6.99
CA LEU A 132 -3.75 -7.40 -7.55
C LEU A 132 -3.86 -8.43 -6.42
N CYS A 133 -4.99 -9.13 -6.38
CA CYS A 133 -5.21 -10.24 -5.48
C CYS A 133 -5.00 -11.58 -6.19
N ASP A 134 -4.35 -12.52 -5.53
CA ASP A 134 -4.31 -13.91 -6.00
C ASP A 134 -5.58 -14.67 -5.59
N PRO A 135 -5.86 -15.86 -6.16
CA PRO A 135 -7.06 -16.63 -5.82
C PRO A 135 -7.20 -16.99 -4.33
N SER A 136 -6.09 -17.15 -3.60
CA SER A 136 -6.12 -17.42 -2.16
C SER A 136 -6.56 -16.22 -1.33
N GLN A 137 -6.57 -15.02 -1.94
CA GLN A 137 -7.00 -13.76 -1.33
C GLN A 137 -8.45 -13.40 -1.68
N GLY A 138 -9.23 -14.34 -2.26
CA GLY A 138 -10.59 -14.07 -2.74
C GLY A 138 -11.55 -13.55 -1.68
N GLU A 139 -11.51 -14.11 -0.46
CA GLU A 139 -12.36 -13.63 0.64
C GLU A 139 -12.04 -12.19 1.03
N PHE A 140 -10.76 -11.85 1.06
CA PHE A 140 -10.31 -10.48 1.31
C PHE A 140 -10.76 -9.55 0.18
N SER A 141 -10.56 -9.92 -1.09
CA SER A 141 -10.92 -9.07 -2.22
C SER A 141 -12.42 -8.78 -2.22
N THR A 142 -13.28 -9.78 -2.00
CA THR A 142 -14.73 -9.58 -1.90
C THR A 142 -15.10 -8.69 -0.71
N SER A 143 -14.45 -8.87 0.44
CA SER A 143 -14.72 -8.04 1.62
C SER A 143 -14.29 -6.59 1.41
N PHE A 144 -13.13 -6.38 0.78
CA PHE A 144 -12.61 -5.04 0.51
C PHE A 144 -13.40 -4.33 -0.61
N GLU A 145 -13.92 -5.05 -1.60
CA GLU A 145 -14.86 -4.51 -2.59
C GLU A 145 -16.11 -3.93 -1.92
N ARG A 146 -16.64 -4.58 -0.88
CA ARG A 146 -17.78 -4.04 -0.11
C ARG A 146 -17.42 -2.73 0.57
N VAL A 147 -16.20 -2.62 1.11
CA VAL A 147 -15.68 -1.36 1.66
C VAL A 147 -15.62 -0.30 0.55
N ILE A 148 -15.07 -0.62 -0.62
CA ILE A 148 -15.02 0.30 -1.76
C ILE A 148 -16.42 0.78 -2.16
N CYS A 149 -17.42 -0.10 -2.18
CA CYS A 149 -18.81 0.25 -2.52
C CYS A 149 -19.48 1.23 -1.55
N GLN A 150 -18.95 1.40 -0.33
CA GLN A 150 -19.42 2.42 0.60
C GLN A 150 -19.02 3.84 0.17
N PHE A 151 -18.03 3.97 -0.72
CA PHE A 151 -17.53 5.25 -1.23
C PHE A 151 -18.01 5.48 -2.66
N GLY A 152 -18.63 6.64 -2.89
CA GLY A 152 -19.09 7.05 -4.21
C GLY A 152 -17.98 7.71 -5.03
N ARG A 153 -18.24 8.00 -6.31
CA ARG A 153 -17.30 8.73 -7.19
C ARG A 153 -16.94 10.14 -6.70
N GLY A 154 -17.73 10.72 -5.80
CA GLY A 154 -17.48 12.02 -5.18
C GLY A 154 -16.81 11.95 -3.81
N SER A 155 -16.52 10.73 -3.31
CA SER A 155 -15.95 10.56 -1.99
C SER A 155 -14.53 11.13 -1.89
N THR A 156 -14.20 11.62 -0.71
CA THR A 156 -12.92 12.29 -0.46
C THR A 156 -11.93 11.43 0.31
N VAL A 157 -10.65 11.76 0.21
CA VAL A 157 -9.59 11.18 1.04
C VAL A 157 -9.89 11.37 2.53
N ALA A 158 -10.52 12.48 2.91
CA ALA A 158 -10.88 12.75 4.31
C ALA A 158 -11.93 11.76 4.81
N GLU A 159 -12.92 11.39 4.00
CA GLU A 159 -13.92 10.38 4.37
C GLU A 159 -13.28 9.00 4.57
N LEU A 160 -12.39 8.58 3.67
CA LEU A 160 -11.68 7.32 3.80
C LEU A 160 -10.78 7.30 5.05
N LYS A 161 -10.13 8.42 5.34
CA LYS A 161 -9.34 8.58 6.57
C LYS A 161 -10.23 8.54 7.82
N ASN A 162 -11.37 9.22 7.81
CA ASN A 162 -12.32 9.19 8.93
C ASN A 162 -12.82 7.77 9.19
N ARG A 163 -13.07 6.97 8.14
CA ARG A 163 -13.40 5.55 8.29
C ARG A 163 -12.27 4.81 9.01
N LEU A 164 -11.03 4.94 8.57
CA LEU A 164 -9.88 4.30 9.23
C LEU A 164 -9.75 4.72 10.69
N ASP A 165 -9.87 6.02 10.98
CA ASP A 165 -9.77 6.58 12.33
C ASP A 165 -10.93 6.12 13.24
N SER A 166 -12.05 5.67 12.65
CA SER A 166 -13.22 5.14 13.38
C SER A 166 -13.13 3.66 13.74
N ILE A 167 -12.19 2.91 13.14
CA ILE A 167 -12.02 1.48 13.43
C ILE A 167 -11.54 1.34 14.88
N PRO A 168 -12.20 0.51 15.71
CA PRO A 168 -11.74 0.26 17.06
C PRO A 168 -10.30 -0.26 17.08
N LYS A 169 -9.43 0.35 17.88
CA LYS A 169 -7.99 0.00 17.89
C LYS A 169 -7.72 -1.41 18.40
N TRP A 170 -8.65 -2.02 19.14
CA TRP A 170 -8.58 -3.41 19.59
C TRP A 170 -9.10 -4.41 18.54
N THR A 171 -9.43 -3.96 17.33
CA THR A 171 -9.88 -4.83 16.24
C THR A 171 -8.81 -5.85 15.88
N THR A 172 -9.18 -7.12 15.70
CA THR A 172 -8.25 -8.15 15.26
C THR A 172 -7.84 -7.92 13.81
N ARG A 173 -6.60 -8.29 13.48
CA ARG A 173 -6.13 -8.34 12.09
C ARG A 173 -7.12 -9.13 11.21
N LEU A 174 -7.31 -8.68 9.97
CA LEU A 174 -8.30 -9.15 8.98
C LEU A 174 -9.75 -8.73 9.25
N GLU A 175 -10.09 -8.22 10.43
CA GLU A 175 -11.47 -7.81 10.76
C GLU A 175 -11.75 -6.34 10.44
N THR A 176 -10.72 -5.56 10.12
CA THR A 176 -10.82 -4.13 9.79
C THR A 176 -11.68 -3.84 8.56
N VAL A 177 -11.83 -4.81 7.66
CA VAL A 177 -12.71 -4.73 6.47
C VAL A 177 -14.19 -4.94 6.78
N LYS A 178 -14.53 -5.30 8.04
CA LYS A 178 -15.92 -5.45 8.50
C LYS A 178 -16.55 -4.11 8.94
N PHE A 179 -15.73 -3.09 9.17
CA PHE A 179 -16.14 -1.73 9.52
C PHE A 179 -16.35 -0.88 8.27
#